data_AF-A0A7S1IDK2-F1
#
_entry.id   AF-A0A7S1IDK2-F1
#
_cell.length_a   1.000
_cell.length_b   1.000
_cell.length_c   1.000
_cell.angle_alpha   90.00
_cell.angle_beta   90.00
_cell.angle_gamma   90.00
#
_symmetry.space_group_name_H-M   'P 1'
#
loop_
_entity.id
_entity.type
_entity.pdbx_description
1 polymer ?
#
loop_
_entity_poly.entity_id
_entity_poly.type
_entity_poly.pdbx_seq_one_letter_code
_entity_poly.pdbx_strand_id
1 'polypeptide(L)'
;GNLAPDYYVGSVSRWMYGPQGVGLLLCAPHKKDALTPLTVSYFAGKGYNKEFVYTGLADFSTELCCMQSWDFMDKVCGGWKNITQYCAKTAVEMVQILQRMWGTEVIQQTPEAYNRMPVIPLPN
;
A
#
# COMPACT_ATOMS: atom_id res chain seq x y z
N GLY A 1 7.18 -12.34 -8.36
CA GLY A 1 8.26 -11.72 -9.15
C GLY A 1 9.11 -10.89 -8.23
N ASN A 2 10.44 -10.95 -8.38
CA ASN A 2 11.36 -10.16 -7.56
C ASN A 2 11.59 -8.82 -8.28
N LEU A 3 10.83 -7.80 -7.90
CA LEU A 3 11.03 -6.45 -8.43
C LEU A 3 12.18 -5.79 -7.66
N ALA A 4 13.12 -5.17 -8.39
CA ALA A 4 14.22 -4.40 -7.82
C ALA A 4 14.17 -2.95 -8.36
N PRO A 5 13.12 -2.18 -8.00
CA PRO A 5 12.97 -0.83 -8.51
C PRO A 5 13.99 0.11 -7.86
N ASP A 6 14.36 1.16 -8.60
CA ASP A 6 15.14 2.27 -8.06
C ASP A 6 14.40 2.99 -6.93
N TYR A 7 13.08 3.17 -7.11
CA TYR A 7 12.17 3.79 -6.14
C TYR A 7 10.83 3.06 -6.13
N TYR A 8 10.25 2.87 -4.95
CA TYR A 8 8.89 2.37 -4.79
C TYR A 8 8.14 3.23 -3.79
N VAL A 9 6.93 3.64 -4.16
CA VAL A 9 6.03 4.43 -3.31
C VAL A 9 4.75 3.68 -3.04
N GLY A 10 4.27 3.77 -1.81
CA GLY A 10 3.05 3.09 -1.36
C GLY A 10 2.29 3.90 -0.33
N SER A 11 1.02 3.56 -0.14
CA SER A 11 0.14 4.16 0.86
C SER A 11 -0.10 3.14 1.97
N VAL A 12 0.20 3.49 3.23
CA VAL A 12 -0.09 2.58 4.36
C VAL A 12 -1.57 2.62 4.75
N SER A 13 -2.25 3.74 4.49
CA SER A 13 -3.65 3.97 4.85
C SER A 13 -4.71 3.14 4.11
N ARG A 14 -4.31 2.37 3.10
CA ARG A 14 -5.23 1.55 2.31
C ARG A 14 -5.18 0.10 2.83
N TRP A 15 -4.40 -0.72 2.15
CA TRP A 15 -4.37 -2.16 2.36
C TRP A 15 -3.51 -2.63 3.54
N MET A 16 -2.90 -1.69 4.26
CA MET A 16 -2.08 -1.98 5.44
C MET A 16 -2.73 -1.52 6.74
N TYR A 17 -3.99 -1.06 6.71
CA TYR A 17 -4.70 -0.55 7.89
C TYR A 17 -3.91 0.53 8.66
N GLY A 18 -3.06 1.26 7.95
CA GLY A 18 -2.27 2.38 8.47
C GLY A 18 -3.12 3.63 8.71
N PRO A 19 -2.60 4.60 9.46
CA PRO A 19 -3.24 5.91 9.59
C PRO A 19 -3.21 6.67 8.25
N GLN A 20 -4.18 7.58 8.08
CA GLN A 20 -4.19 8.50 6.95
C GLN A 20 -3.01 9.48 7.01
N GLY A 21 -2.59 10.00 5.85
CA GLY A 21 -1.50 10.97 5.76
C GLY A 21 -0.10 10.36 5.64
N VAL A 22 0.07 9.05 5.88
CA VAL A 22 1.38 8.39 5.79
C VAL A 22 1.57 7.65 4.47
N GLY A 23 2.74 7.85 3.87
CA GLY A 23 3.24 7.11 2.71
C GLY A 23 4.51 6.32 3.05
N LEU A 24 4.76 5.28 2.25
CA LEU A 24 6.00 4.51 2.24
C LEU A 24 6.83 4.96 1.03
N LEU A 25 8.11 5.24 1.26
CA LEU A 25 9.11 5.47 0.20
C LEU A 25 10.28 4.50 0.41
N LEU A 26 10.43 3.56 -0.52
CA LEU A 26 11.59 2.69 -0.60
C LEU A 26 12.51 3.23 -1.70
N CYS A 27 13.78 3.42 -1.36
CA CYS A 27 14.82 3.85 -2.28
C CYS A 27 15.91 2.78 -2.36
N ALA A 28 16.31 2.40 -3.56
CA ALA A 28 17.43 1.50 -3.76
C ALA A 28 18.73 2.13 -3.20
N PRO A 29 19.66 1.32 -2.64
CA PRO A 29 20.87 1.84 -2.01
C PRO A 29 21.70 2.77 -2.91
N HIS A 30 21.87 2.43 -4.19
CA HIS A 30 22.63 3.21 -5.17
C HIS A 30 21.95 4.51 -5.62
N LYS A 31 20.72 4.76 -5.16
CA LYS A 31 19.94 5.97 -5.48
C LYS A 31 19.78 6.94 -4.32
N LYS A 32 20.23 6.58 -3.11
CA LYS A 32 20.05 7.42 -1.91
C LYS A 32 20.69 8.79 -2.04
N ASP A 33 21.87 8.88 -2.65
CA ASP A 33 22.57 10.16 -2.83
C ASP A 33 21.88 11.08 -3.86
N ALA A 34 21.02 10.52 -4.72
CA ALA A 34 20.24 11.27 -5.70
C ALA A 34 18.84 11.67 -5.17
N LEU A 35 18.51 11.35 -3.91
CA LEU A 35 17.19 11.55 -3.34
C LEU A 35 17.29 12.36 -2.04
N THR A 36 16.73 13.57 -2.06
CA THR A 36 16.66 14.50 -0.93
C THR A 36 15.22 14.99 -0.77
N PRO A 37 14.73 15.26 0.46
CA PRO A 37 13.44 15.90 0.65
C PRO A 37 13.42 17.29 0.01
N LEU A 38 12.27 17.68 -0.55
CA LEU A 38 12.10 19.03 -1.10
C LEU A 38 12.11 20.12 -0.01
N THR A 39 11.73 19.76 1.21
CA THR A 39 11.72 20.68 2.34
C THR A 39 13.07 20.68 3.02
N VAL A 40 13.78 21.82 2.95
CA VAL A 40 15.00 22.06 3.70
C VAL A 40 14.65 22.36 5.15
N SER A 41 15.15 21.55 6.08
CA SER A 41 14.85 21.67 7.52
C SER A 41 16.12 21.44 8.36
N TYR A 42 15.96 21.22 9.68
CA TYR A 42 17.04 21.15 10.67
C TYR A 42 18.17 20.17 10.30
N PHE A 43 17.84 19.04 9.65
CA PHE A 43 18.81 18.02 9.27
C PHE A 43 19.29 18.09 7.82
N ALA A 44 19.05 19.19 7.09
CA ALA A 44 19.54 19.35 5.73
C ALA A 44 21.06 19.11 5.62
N GLY A 45 21.48 18.24 4.69
CA GLY A 45 22.87 17.86 4.50
C GLY A 45 23.46 17.02 5.64
N LYS A 46 22.65 16.49 6.57
CA LYS A 46 23.11 15.62 7.67
C LYS A 46 22.94 14.12 7.35
N GLY A 47 22.57 13.80 6.11
CA GLY A 47 22.50 12.44 5.57
C GLY A 47 21.07 11.94 5.41
N TYR A 48 20.89 11.03 4.44
CA TYR A 48 19.61 10.54 3.93
C TYR A 48 18.54 10.32 5.01
N ASN A 49 18.77 9.41 5.97
CA ASN A 49 17.75 9.08 6.97
C ASN A 49 17.36 10.29 7.86
N LYS A 50 18.33 11.14 8.21
CA LYS A 50 18.07 12.32 9.05
C LYS A 50 17.30 13.39 8.29
N GLU A 51 17.56 13.55 7.01
CA GLU A 51 16.83 14.49 6.16
C GLU A 51 15.35 14.08 6.01
N PHE A 52 15.06 12.78 5.92
CA PHE A 52 13.69 12.28 5.80
C PHE A 52 12.95 12.12 7.14
N VAL A 53 13.64 11.99 8.28
CA VAL A 53 12.95 11.84 9.59
C VAL A 53 12.30 13.13 10.07
N TYR A 54 12.80 14.29 9.64
CA TYR A 54 12.28 15.58 10.05
C TYR A 54 12.30 16.59 8.91
N THR A 55 11.12 16.80 8.32
CA THR A 55 10.92 17.75 7.22
C THR A 55 10.25 19.06 7.68
N GLY A 56 10.30 19.36 8.98
CA GLY A 56 9.64 20.52 9.58
C GLY A 56 8.69 20.15 10.70
N LEU A 57 8.05 21.16 11.30
CA LEU A 57 7.07 20.96 12.36
C LEU A 57 5.79 20.32 11.79
N ALA A 58 5.50 19.10 12.22
CA ALA A 58 4.32 18.32 11.84
C ALA A 58 3.88 17.43 13.00
N ASP A 59 2.67 16.87 12.87
CA ASP A 59 2.20 15.80 13.76
C ASP A 59 2.77 14.46 13.27
N PHE A 60 3.72 13.91 14.02
CA PHE A 60 4.35 12.61 13.72
C PHE A 60 3.63 11.41 14.33
N SER A 61 2.49 11.62 15.00
CA SER A 61 1.75 10.53 15.65
C SER A 61 1.34 9.45 14.64
N THR A 62 0.97 9.85 13.43
CA THR A 62 0.56 8.92 12.38
C THR A 62 1.70 8.02 11.90
N GLU A 63 2.89 8.57 11.68
CA GLU A 63 4.07 7.83 11.26
C GLU A 63 4.48 6.84 12.35
N LEU A 64 4.42 7.25 13.61
CA LEU A 64 4.74 6.39 14.75
C LEU A 64 3.74 5.25 14.94
N CYS A 65 2.47 5.45 14.56
CA CYS A 65 1.43 4.42 14.62
C CYS A 65 1.53 3.35 13.52
N CYS A 66 2.38 3.52 12.51
CA CYS A 66 2.46 2.60 11.38
C CYS A 66 2.93 1.19 11.78
N MET A 67 3.78 1.09 12.81
CA MET A 67 4.26 -0.20 13.31
C MET A 67 3.15 -1.00 14.00
N GLN A 68 2.18 -0.33 14.62
CA GLN A 68 1.03 -0.97 15.27
C GLN A 68 0.08 -1.55 14.22
N SER A 69 -0.11 -0.87 13.09
CA SER A 69 -0.88 -1.41 11.96
C SER A 69 -0.20 -2.65 11.36
N TRP A 70 1.13 -2.65 11.24
CA TRP A 70 1.87 -3.83 10.82
C TRP A 70 1.72 -5.00 11.80
N ASP A 71 1.88 -4.73 13.10
CA ASP A 71 1.71 -5.72 14.15
C ASP A 71 0.30 -6.33 14.17
N PHE A 72 -0.73 -5.50 13.95
CA PHE A 72 -2.11 -5.96 13.82
C PHE A 72 -2.27 -6.93 12.64
N MET A 73 -1.74 -6.57 11.47
CA MET A 73 -1.80 -7.44 10.30
C MET A 73 -1.10 -8.78 10.52
N ASP A 74 0.08 -8.75 11.13
CA ASP A 74 0.89 -9.94 11.34
C ASP A 74 0.28 -10.85 12.41
N LYS A 75 0.00 -10.29 13.59
CA LYS A 75 -0.38 -11.05 14.79
C LYS A 75 -1.88 -11.36 14.89
N VAL A 76 -2.74 -10.48 14.36
CA VAL A 76 -4.21 -10.62 14.47
C VAL A 76 -4.82 -11.13 13.17
N CYS A 77 -4.43 -10.56 12.02
CA CYS A 77 -4.98 -10.97 10.73
C CYS A 77 -4.29 -12.21 10.12
N GLY A 78 -3.28 -12.77 10.78
CA GLY A 78 -2.56 -13.97 10.30
C GLY A 78 -1.56 -13.70 9.18
N GLY A 79 -1.09 -12.45 9.07
CA GLY A 79 -0.04 -12.06 8.13
C GLY A 79 -0.52 -11.71 6.72
N TRP A 80 0.38 -11.09 5.96
CA TRP A 80 0.10 -10.57 4.62
C TRP A 80 -0.47 -11.62 3.66
N LYS A 81 0.08 -12.84 3.69
CA LYS A 81 -0.37 -13.94 2.83
C LYS A 81 -1.83 -14.31 3.10
N ASN A 82 -2.20 -14.47 4.37
CA ASN A 82 -3.58 -14.80 4.75
C ASN A 82 -4.56 -13.70 4.27
N ILE A 83 -4.22 -12.42 4.54
CA ILE A 83 -5.02 -11.27 4.09
C ILE A 83 -5.18 -11.28 2.57
N THR A 84 -4.09 -11.41 1.81
CA THR A 84 -4.14 -11.42 0.34
C THR A 84 -5.01 -12.54 -0.20
N GLN A 85 -4.87 -13.76 0.34
CA GLN A 85 -5.61 -14.94 -0.11
C GLN A 85 -7.09 -14.83 0.21
N TYR A 86 -7.42 -14.37 1.41
CA TYR A 86 -8.80 -14.11 1.81
C TYR A 86 -9.47 -13.10 0.87
N CYS A 87 -8.86 -11.92 0.67
CA CYS A 87 -9.44 -10.90 -0.20
C CYS A 87 -9.56 -11.35 -1.66
N ALA A 88 -8.56 -12.08 -2.19
CA ALA A 88 -8.60 -12.60 -3.55
C ALA A 88 -9.74 -13.62 -3.73
N LYS A 89 -9.89 -14.56 -2.78
CA LYS A 89 -10.99 -15.52 -2.79
C LYS A 89 -12.34 -14.83 -2.77
N THR A 90 -12.54 -13.88 -1.84
CA THR A 90 -13.79 -13.13 -1.74
C THR A 90 -14.09 -12.32 -3.00
N ALA A 91 -13.07 -11.71 -3.63
CA ALA A 91 -13.26 -10.98 -4.88
C ALA A 91 -13.77 -11.89 -6.01
N VAL A 92 -13.22 -13.10 -6.15
CA VAL A 92 -13.67 -14.08 -7.14
C VAL A 92 -15.10 -14.55 -6.87
N GLU A 93 -15.41 -14.88 -5.62
CA GLU A 93 -16.77 -15.30 -5.22
C GLU A 93 -17.81 -14.21 -5.52
N MET A 94 -17.49 -12.95 -5.19
CA MET A 94 -18.37 -11.82 -5.46
C MET A 94 -18.56 -11.57 -6.96
N VAL A 95 -17.51 -11.69 -7.76
CA VAL A 95 -17.63 -11.61 -9.22
C VAL A 95 -18.60 -12.68 -9.74
N GLN A 96 -18.45 -13.93 -9.33
CA GLN A 96 -19.33 -15.01 -9.77
C GLN A 96 -20.79 -14.80 -9.34
N ILE A 97 -21.03 -14.28 -8.14
CA ILE A 97 -22.38 -13.94 -7.66
C ILE A 97 -22.98 -12.84 -8.54
N LEU A 98 -22.25 -11.74 -8.73
CA LEU A 98 -22.75 -10.58 -9.47
C LEU A 98 -22.95 -10.88 -10.96
N GLN A 99 -22.05 -11.64 -11.59
CA GLN A 99 -22.24 -12.08 -12.98
C GLN A 99 -23.51 -12.91 -13.15
N ARG A 100 -23.81 -13.83 -12.21
CA ARG A 100 -25.05 -14.62 -12.25
C ARG A 100 -26.30 -13.77 -12.03
N MET A 101 -26.22 -12.75 -11.17
CA MET A 101 -27.37 -11.91 -10.82
C MET A 101 -27.65 -10.82 -11.86
N TRP A 102 -26.61 -10.22 -12.43
CA TRP A 102 -26.72 -9.06 -13.30
C TRP A 102 -26.58 -9.40 -14.78
N GLY A 103 -26.06 -10.58 -15.14
CA GLY A 103 -25.81 -10.96 -16.53
C GLY A 103 -24.72 -10.13 -17.22
N THR A 104 -23.94 -9.37 -16.46
CA THR A 104 -22.81 -8.56 -16.93
C THR A 104 -21.49 -9.28 -16.66
N GLU A 105 -20.45 -9.01 -17.45
CA GLU A 105 -19.12 -9.57 -17.24
C GLU A 105 -18.16 -8.59 -16.56
N VAL A 106 -17.27 -9.12 -15.73
CA VAL A 106 -16.19 -8.34 -15.08
C VAL A 106 -15.23 -7.79 -16.14
N ILE A 107 -14.72 -6.57 -15.94
CA ILE A 107 -13.83 -5.91 -16.91
C ILE A 107 -12.44 -6.56 -16.93
N GLN A 108 -11.95 -6.99 -15.77
CA GLN A 108 -10.66 -7.65 -15.66
C GLN A 108 -10.73 -9.09 -16.21
N GLN A 109 -9.76 -9.45 -17.06
CA GLN A 109 -9.77 -10.73 -17.79
C GLN A 109 -9.44 -11.96 -16.94
N THR A 110 -8.70 -11.80 -15.83
CA THR A 110 -8.32 -12.94 -14.96
C THR A 110 -8.56 -12.65 -13.48
N PRO A 111 -8.82 -13.69 -12.66
CA PRO A 111 -8.94 -13.55 -11.21
C PRO A 111 -7.76 -12.84 -10.54
N GLU A 112 -6.55 -13.07 -11.01
CA GLU A 112 -5.33 -12.45 -10.48
C GLU A 112 -5.34 -10.93 -10.74
N ALA A 113 -5.92 -10.50 -11.86
CA ALA A 113 -6.05 -9.08 -12.20
C ALA A 113 -7.09 -8.34 -11.34
N TYR A 114 -7.96 -9.06 -10.61
CA TYR A 114 -8.87 -8.42 -9.65
C TYR A 114 -8.09 -7.80 -8.51
N ASN A 115 -6.96 -8.43 -8.14
CA ASN A 115 -6.23 -8.18 -6.90
C ASN A 115 -7.18 -8.28 -5.68
N ARG A 116 -7.87 -7.19 -5.33
CA ARG A 116 -8.92 -7.11 -4.30
C ARG A 116 -10.08 -6.18 -4.68
N MET A 117 -10.13 -5.71 -5.93
CA MET A 117 -11.07 -4.70 -6.42
C MET A 117 -11.54 -5.06 -7.84
N PRO A 118 -12.40 -6.08 -7.99
CA PRO A 118 -13.01 -6.35 -9.29
C PRO A 118 -13.92 -5.19 -9.70
N VAL A 119 -13.96 -4.89 -11.00
CA VAL A 119 -14.82 -3.85 -11.57
C VAL A 119 -15.81 -4.54 -12.49
N ILE A 120 -17.10 -4.42 -12.17
CA ILE A 120 -18.19 -5.07 -12.89
C ILE A 120 -19.15 -3.97 -13.34
N PRO A 121 -19.55 -3.93 -14.63
CA PRO A 121 -20.58 -3.02 -15.12
C PRO A 121 -21.90 -3.25 -14.39
N LEU A 122 -22.70 -2.19 -14.26
CA LEU A 122 -24.07 -2.32 -13.80
C LEU A 122 -24.92 -3.00 -14.88
N PRO A 123 -25.94 -3.80 -14.50
CA PRO A 123 -26.92 -4.28 -15.46
C PRO A 123 -27.66 -3.11 -16.10
N ASN A 124 -28.02 -3.26 -17.39
CA ASN A 124 -28.87 -2.30 -18.10
C ASN A 124 -30.32 -2.36 -17.60
#